data_AF-A0A914P113-F1
#
_entry.id   AF-A0A914P113-F1
#
_cell.length_a   1.000
_cell.length_b   1.000
_cell.length_c   1.000
_cell.angle_alpha   90.00
_cell.angle_beta   90.00
_cell.angle_gamma   90.00
#
_symmetry.space_group_name_H-M   'P 1'
#
loop_
_entity.id
_entity.type
_entity.pdbx_description
1 polymer ?
#
loop_
_entity_poly.entity_id
_entity_poly.type
_entity_poly.pdbx_seq_one_letter_code
_entity_poly.pdbx_strand_id
1 'polypeptide(L)'
;MKGAPEKILECCSTILLDGKEVKLDKSIIAAYNTAYNELGGLGERVIGFCDFRLNSKKYPKGFKFNTDPINFDIKGLRFVGLM
;
A
#
# COMPACT_ATOMS: atom_id res chain seq x y z
N MET A 1 -1.36 5.75 2.60
CA MET A 1 -0.10 6.37 2.13
C MET A 1 -0.12 6.40 0.61
N LYS A 2 0.47 7.43 -0.02
CA LYS A 2 0.58 7.57 -1.48
C LYS A 2 2.01 7.91 -1.87
N GLY A 3 2.47 7.50 -3.04
CA GLY A 3 3.83 7.75 -3.48
C GLY A 3 4.19 7.07 -4.80
N ALA A 4 5.49 6.97 -5.07
CA ALA A 4 5.99 6.22 -6.22
C ALA A 4 5.47 4.78 -6.15
N PRO A 5 4.89 4.23 -7.24
CA PRO A 5 4.23 2.93 -7.22
C PRO A 5 5.08 1.82 -6.60
N GLU A 6 6.34 1.68 -7.03
CA GLU A 6 7.25 0.66 -6.50
C GLU A 6 7.52 0.82 -5.01
N LYS A 7 7.71 2.06 -4.53
CA LYS A 7 7.93 2.34 -3.11
C LYS A 7 6.72 2.01 -2.25
N ILE A 8 5.53 2.23 -2.79
CA ILE A 8 4.30 1.87 -2.08
C ILE A 8 4.14 0.35 -2.03
N LEU A 9 4.42 -0.35 -3.14
CA LEU A 9 4.37 -1.81 -3.19
C LEU A 9 5.37 -2.45 -2.20
N GLU A 10 6.60 -1.92 -2.10
CA GLU A 10 7.63 -2.38 -1.13
C GLU A 10 7.17 -2.29 0.34
N CYS A 11 6.29 -1.33 0.67
CA CYS A 11 5.74 -1.18 2.02
C CYS A 11 4.54 -2.11 2.30
N CYS A 12 3.99 -2.78 1.28
CA CYS A 12 2.78 -3.57 1.39
C CYS A 12 3.07 -5.07 1.53
N SER A 13 2.20 -5.78 2.26
CA SER A 13 2.22 -7.25 2.37
C SER A 13 0.93 -7.90 1.87
N THR A 14 -0.16 -7.13 1.79
CA THR A 14 -1.46 -7.56 1.28
C THR A 14 -1.96 -6.59 0.21
N ILE A 15 -2.99 -6.98 -0.54
CA ILE A 15 -3.70 -6.19 -1.53
C ILE A 15 -5.21 -6.32 -1.32
N LEU A 16 -5.97 -5.28 -1.61
CA LEU A 16 -7.42 -5.31 -1.64
C LEU A 16 -7.92 -5.72 -3.03
N LEU A 17 -8.53 -6.90 -3.14
CA LEU A 17 -9.16 -7.42 -4.35
C LEU A 17 -10.62 -7.72 -4.06
N ASP A 18 -11.54 -7.11 -4.81
CA ASP A 18 -13.00 -7.29 -4.66
C ASP A 18 -13.49 -7.17 -3.21
N GLY A 19 -12.94 -6.20 -2.48
CA GLY A 19 -13.27 -5.94 -1.07
C GLY A 19 -12.64 -6.94 -0.07
N LYS A 20 -11.86 -7.91 -0.53
CA LYS A 20 -11.14 -8.88 0.29
C LYS A 20 -9.66 -8.59 0.33
N GLU A 21 -9.06 -8.78 1.49
CA GLU A 21 -7.63 -8.65 1.68
C GLU A 21 -6.94 -9.97 1.38
N VAL A 22 -6.01 -9.95 0.41
CA VAL A 22 -5.27 -11.12 -0.07
C VAL A 22 -3.77 -10.84 0.05
N LYS A 23 -2.96 -11.87 0.30
CA LYS A 23 -1.51 -11.72 0.38
C LYS A 23 -0.92 -11.31 -0.97
N LEU A 24 0.05 -10.39 -0.97
CA LEU A 24 0.84 -10.10 -2.16
C LEU A 24 1.73 -11.31 -2.49
N ASP A 25 1.35 -12.03 -3.53
CA ASP A 25 2.11 -13.14 -4.08
C ASP A 25 2.77 -12.78 -5.42
N LYS A 26 3.54 -13.72 -5.97
CA LYS A 26 4.25 -13.51 -7.24
C LYS A 26 3.30 -13.24 -8.41
N SER A 27 2.11 -13.83 -8.42
CA SER A 27 1.15 -13.65 -9.50
C SER A 27 0.54 -12.25 -9.49
N ILE A 28 0.18 -11.77 -8.30
CA ILE A 28 -0.35 -10.42 -8.11
C ILE A 28 0.72 -9.37 -8.43
N ILE A 29 1.97 -9.60 -7.99
CA ILE A 29 3.08 -8.70 -8.31
C ILE A 29 3.32 -8.64 -9.82
N ALA A 30 3.22 -9.77 -10.54
CA ALA A 30 3.31 -9.77 -11.99
C ALA A 30 2.20 -8.96 -12.65
N ALA A 31 0.94 -9.14 -12.22
CA ALA A 31 -0.21 -8.38 -12.73
C ALA A 31 -0.08 -6.87 -12.45
N TYR A 32 0.40 -6.51 -11.27
CA TYR A 32 0.72 -5.13 -10.90
C TYR A 32 1.76 -4.52 -11.85
N ASN A 33 2.85 -5.24 -12.14
CA ASN A 33 3.93 -4.75 -13.01
C ASN A 33 3.43 -4.55 -14.44
N THR A 34 2.58 -5.43 -14.94
CA THR A 34 1.94 -5.26 -16.25
C THR A 34 1.11 -3.99 -16.29
N ALA A 35 0.20 -3.79 -15.33
CA ALA A 35 -0.64 -2.59 -15.29
C ALA A 35 0.18 -1.30 -15.13
N TYR A 36 1.24 -1.32 -14.31
CA TYR A 36 2.15 -0.19 -14.14
C TYR A 36 2.88 0.17 -15.44
N ASN A 37 3.38 -0.83 -16.18
CA ASN A 37 4.04 -0.62 -17.46
C ASN A 37 3.09 -0.12 -18.55
N GLU A 38 1.84 -0.61 -18.57
CA GLU A 38 0.82 -0.13 -19.50
C GLU A 38 0.49 1.35 -19.28
N LEU A 39 0.20 1.74 -18.03
CA LEU A 39 -0.07 3.14 -17.67
C LEU A 39 1.15 4.04 -17.93
N GLY A 40 2.35 3.58 -17.60
CA GLY A 40 3.60 4.29 -17.90
C GLY A 40 3.86 4.42 -19.41
N GLY A 41 3.51 3.40 -20.20
CA GLY A 41 3.63 3.39 -21.66
C GLY A 41 2.69 4.38 -22.36
N LEU A 42 1.56 4.72 -21.73
CA LEU A 42 0.63 5.76 -22.20
C LEU A 42 1.12 7.19 -21.88
N GLY A 43 2.23 7.33 -21.15
CA GLY A 43 2.77 8.61 -20.72
C GLY A 43 2.04 9.22 -19.51
N GLU A 44 1.22 8.42 -18.81
CA GLU A 44 0.53 8.86 -17.61
C GLU A 44 1.46 8.83 -16.39
N ARG A 45 1.22 9.76 -15.45
CA ARG A 45 1.95 9.79 -14.19
C ARG A 45 1.22 8.92 -13.17
N VAL A 46 1.78 7.73 -12.91
CA VAL A 46 1.19 6.76 -11.99
C VAL A 46 1.65 6.99 -10.54
N ILE A 47 0.71 6.87 -9.60
CA ILE A 47 0.89 6.95 -8.15
C ILE A 47 0.31 5.68 -7.51
N GLY A 48 1.08 5.06 -6.60
CA GLY A 48 0.60 3.94 -5.80
C GLY A 48 -0.14 4.40 -4.54
N PHE A 49 -1.19 3.67 -4.17
CA PHE A 49 -1.97 3.90 -2.96
C PHE A 49 -2.02 2.66 -2.08
N CYS A 50 -1.85 2.86 -0.77
CA CYS A 50 -2.05 1.82 0.23
C CYS A 50 -2.74 2.36 1.48
N ASP A 51 -3.40 1.48 2.22
CA ASP A 51 -4.01 1.76 3.51
C ASP A 51 -3.55 0.75 4.57
N PHE A 52 -3.91 1.01 5.83
CA PHE A 52 -3.69 0.06 6.90
C PHE A 52 -4.69 0.29 8.03
N ARG A 53 -5.32 -0.78 8.49
CA ARG A 53 -6.24 -0.73 9.63
C ARG A 53 -5.45 -0.94 10.91
N LEU A 54 -5.21 0.15 11.63
CA LEU A 54 -4.50 0.11 12.91
C LEU A 54 -5.30 -0.70 13.94
N ASN A 55 -4.59 -1.59 14.65
CA ASN A 55 -5.18 -2.38 15.71
C ASN A 55 -5.49 -1.50 16.93
N SER A 56 -6.76 -1.41 17.31
CA SER A 56 -7.22 -0.59 18.45
C SER A 56 -6.65 -1.01 19.80
N LYS A 57 -6.17 -2.27 19.95
CA LYS A 57 -5.45 -2.72 21.15
C LYS A 57 -4.03 -2.15 21.23
N LYS A 58 -3.36 -1.98 20.09
CA LYS A 58 -2.01 -1.40 20.00
C LYS A 58 -2.07 0.14 19.98
N TYR A 59 -3.10 0.69 19.36
CA TYR A 59 -3.33 2.12 19.20
C TYR A 59 -4.72 2.51 19.75
N PRO A 60 -4.88 2.63 21.08
CA PRO A 60 -6.16 2.94 21.69
C PRO A 60 -6.62 4.37 21.40
N LYS A 61 -7.90 4.65 21.67
CA LYS A 61 -8.46 6.01 21.55
C LYS A 61 -7.66 6.97 22.45
N GLY A 62 -7.17 8.06 21.87
CA GLY A 62 -6.30 9.02 22.56
C GLY A 62 -4.80 8.73 22.47
N PHE A 63 -4.39 7.65 21.78
CA PHE A 63 -2.98 7.42 21.45
C PHE A 63 -2.40 8.62 20.67
N LYS A 64 -1.28 9.16 21.14
CA LYS A 64 -0.60 10.28 20.50
C LYS A 64 0.34 9.75 19.41
N PHE A 65 -0.07 9.90 18.16
CA PHE A 65 0.80 9.59 17.02
C PHE A 65 1.91 10.64 16.91
N ASN A 66 3.14 10.17 16.70
CA ASN A 66 4.30 11.01 16.47
C ASN A 66 5.01 10.58 15.18
N THR A 67 5.50 11.56 14.43
CA THR A 67 6.27 11.38 13.20
C THR A 67 7.77 11.50 13.43
N ASP A 68 8.21 11.96 14.60
CA ASP A 68 9.62 12.09 14.96
C ASP A 68 9.84 11.86 16.48
N PRO A 69 10.27 10.65 16.90
CA PRO A 69 10.40 9.42 16.11
C PRO A 69 9.04 8.83 15.73
N ILE A 70 8.97 8.12 14.59
CA ILE A 70 7.76 7.44 14.12
C ILE A 70 7.35 6.34 15.11
N ASN A 71 6.11 6.38 15.61
CA ASN A 71 5.59 5.42 16.59
C ASN A 71 4.44 4.54 16.07
N PHE A 72 4.24 4.46 14.76
CA PHE A 72 3.20 3.66 14.12
C PHE A 72 3.76 2.81 12.97
N ASP A 73 3.02 1.76 12.59
CA ASP A 73 3.46 0.82 11.56
C ASP A 73 3.45 1.49 10.17
N ILE A 74 4.59 1.41 9.48
CA ILE A 74 4.80 1.92 8.11
C ILE A 74 5.18 0.81 7.11
N LYS A 75 5.11 -0.44 7.54
CA LYS A 75 5.38 -1.65 6.75
C LYS A 75 4.27 -2.67 6.96
N GLY A 76 4.10 -3.58 6.01
CA GLY A 76 3.04 -4.58 6.05
C GLY A 76 1.67 -3.98 5.81
N LEU A 77 1.63 -2.89 5.03
CA LEU A 77 0.41 -2.19 4.66
C LEU A 77 -0.38 -3.00 3.62
N ARG A 78 -1.61 -2.56 3.33
CA ARG A 78 -2.45 -3.15 2.28
C ARG A 78 -2.46 -2.25 1.05
N PHE A 79 -2.03 -2.79 -0.07
CA PHE A 79 -2.09 -2.11 -1.36
C PHE A 79 -3.55 -1.97 -1.82
N VAL A 80 -3.93 -0.79 -2.32
CA VAL A 80 -5.30 -0.49 -2.75
C VAL A 80 -5.39 -0.34 -4.26
N GLY A 81 -4.40 0.30 -4.90
CA GLY A 81 -4.44 0.51 -6.34
C GLY A 81 -3.40 1.49 -6.88
N LEU A 82 -3.45 1.64 -8.20
CA LEU A 82 -2.71 2.63 -8.99
C LEU A 82 -3.70 3.70 -9.49
N MET A 83 -3.24 4.94 -9.63
CA MET A 83 -3.95 6.05 -10.27
C MET A 83 -2.95 6.96 -10.98
#